data_AF-A0A2H0WP83-F1
#
_entry.id   AF-A0A2H0WP83-F1
#
_cell.length_a   1.000
_cell.length_b   1.000
_cell.length_c   1.000
_cell.angle_alpha   90.00
_cell.angle_beta   90.00
_cell.angle_gamma   90.00
#
_symmetry.space_group_name_H-M   'P 1'
#
loop_
_entity.id
_entity.type
_entity.pdbx_description
1 polymer ?
#
loop_
_entity_poly.entity_id
_entity_poly.type
_entity_poly.pdbx_seq_one_letter_code
_entity_poly.pdbx_strand_id
1 'polypeptide(L)'
;MTKELAKNLGQEEWYQALVEECRAIIVETVFTSRIELIRGKWLLGDRLWQEKNKGITKLLTRVSVDLRISERECWRCYKFREEYRDFLNKSGEINIEVLPEGKNISWHKIANKYLPQPKEREKIELPEGKYRTLVVDPPWKTEKILREVRPNQVEMDYLLLTAEEIRDFRDKKGKAIPDLFNLNGCHVYLWTTHKHLPDALEILKAWGVKYQCVLTWIKNVGMTPFSWMYSTELVLFGRVGDLDLLKKGERLDFYGKVREHSRKPDEFYEL
;
A
#
# COMPACT_ATOMS: atom_id res chain seq x y z
N MET A 1 19.29 12.67 8.96
CA MET A 1 19.04 13.09 10.36
C MET A 1 17.88 12.33 11.05
N THR A 2 16.91 11.77 10.31
CA THR A 2 15.72 11.09 10.88
C THR A 2 15.90 9.59 11.21
N LYS A 3 16.82 8.87 10.56
CA LYS A 3 17.05 7.43 10.81
C LYS A 3 17.83 7.12 12.10
N GLU A 4 18.60 8.08 12.62
CA GLU A 4 19.53 7.87 13.72
C GLU A 4 18.87 8.07 15.10
N LEU A 5 17.95 9.02 15.21
CA LEU A 5 17.09 9.21 16.40
C LEU A 5 16.07 8.07 16.60
N ALA A 6 15.63 7.42 15.52
CA ALA A 6 14.70 6.29 15.58
C ALA A 6 15.36 4.97 16.07
N LYS A 7 16.69 4.89 16.06
CA LYS A 7 17.44 3.73 16.55
C LYS A 7 17.50 3.66 18.08
N ASN A 8 17.40 4.80 18.79
CA ASN A 8 17.55 4.83 20.25
C ASN A 8 16.26 4.48 21.02
N LEU A 9 15.08 4.82 20.48
CA LEU A 9 13.79 4.53 21.14
C LEU A 9 13.58 3.04 21.43
N GLY A 10 14.04 2.16 20.55
CA GLY A 10 13.90 0.71 20.72
C GLY A 10 14.76 0.11 21.83
N GLN A 11 15.64 0.88 22.46
CA GLN A 11 16.45 0.42 23.59
C GLN A 11 15.89 0.89 24.95
N GLU A 12 14.86 1.73 24.94
CA GLU A 12 14.27 2.29 26.16
C GLU A 12 13.26 1.30 26.77
N GLU A 13 13.42 0.98 28.05
CA GLU A 13 12.57 -0.01 28.75
C GLU A 13 11.08 0.33 28.69
N TRP A 14 10.71 1.60 28.86
CA TRP A 14 9.32 2.04 28.78
C TRP A 14 8.72 1.82 27.37
N TYR A 15 9.54 1.90 26.33
CA TYR A 15 9.08 1.68 24.95
C TYR A 15 8.85 0.19 24.70
N GLN A 16 9.71 -0.68 25.24
CA GLN A 16 9.50 -2.12 25.16
C GLN A 16 8.21 -2.53 25.90
N ALA A 17 7.99 -2.01 27.11
CA ALA A 17 6.75 -2.22 27.84
C ALA A 17 5.52 -1.72 27.06
N LEU A 18 5.58 -0.53 26.45
CA LEU A 18 4.54 -0.01 25.56
C LEU A 18 4.22 -1.00 24.43
N VAL A 19 5.24 -1.50 23.74
CA VAL A 19 5.06 -2.42 22.61
C VAL A 19 4.44 -3.74 23.08
N GLU A 20 4.89 -4.29 24.21
CA GLU A 20 4.33 -5.53 24.78
C GLU A 20 2.86 -5.36 25.18
N GLU A 21 2.51 -4.27 25.86
CA GLU A 21 1.14 -3.95 26.24
C GLU A 21 0.24 -3.74 25.00
N CYS A 22 0.73 -3.03 23.98
CA CYS A 22 0.01 -2.88 22.72
C CYS A 22 -0.17 -4.23 21.99
N ARG A 23 0.83 -5.13 22.02
CA ARG A 23 0.69 -6.49 21.47
C ARG A 23 -0.35 -7.30 22.23
N ALA A 24 -0.33 -7.25 23.56
CA ALA A 24 -1.30 -7.94 24.41
C ALA A 24 -2.73 -7.50 24.04
N ILE A 25 -2.98 -6.19 23.94
CA ILE A 25 -4.29 -5.66 23.49
C ILE A 25 -4.68 -6.23 22.12
N ILE A 26 -3.77 -6.24 21.15
CA ILE A 26 -4.07 -6.75 19.79
C ILE A 26 -4.41 -8.25 19.82
N VAL A 27 -3.69 -9.04 20.62
CA VAL A 27 -3.89 -10.49 20.75
C VAL A 27 -5.17 -10.81 21.51
N GLU A 28 -5.45 -10.09 22.59
CA GLU A 28 -6.65 -10.21 23.41
C GLU A 28 -7.91 -9.68 22.73
N THR A 29 -7.75 -8.80 21.74
CA THR A 29 -8.84 -8.37 20.86
C THR A 29 -9.25 -9.55 19.98
N VAL A 30 -10.07 -10.45 20.53
CA VAL A 30 -10.66 -11.55 19.77
C VAL A 30 -11.80 -10.98 18.93
N PHE A 31 -11.85 -11.34 17.65
CA PHE A 31 -12.95 -10.99 16.73
C PHE A 31 -14.23 -11.79 17.04
N THR A 32 -14.66 -11.85 18.30
CA THR A 32 -15.92 -12.50 18.70
C THR A 32 -17.13 -11.66 18.36
N SER A 33 -16.98 -10.33 18.29
CA SER A 33 -18.05 -9.41 17.90
C SER A 33 -17.51 -8.08 17.35
N ARG A 34 -18.38 -7.31 16.66
CA ARG A 34 -18.03 -5.96 16.18
C ARG A 34 -17.65 -5.01 17.32
N ILE A 35 -18.32 -5.15 18.47
CA ILE A 35 -18.10 -4.24 19.60
C ILE A 35 -16.80 -4.54 20.33
N GLU A 36 -16.42 -5.82 20.50
CA GLU A 36 -15.11 -6.18 21.06
C GLU A 36 -13.95 -5.76 20.16
N LEU A 37 -14.14 -5.83 18.83
CA LEU A 37 -13.17 -5.25 17.89
C LEU A 37 -13.00 -3.75 18.12
N ILE A 38 -14.10 -3.00 18.18
CA ILE A 38 -14.06 -1.54 18.41
C ILE A 38 -13.41 -1.23 19.76
N ARG A 39 -13.71 -2.02 20.79
CA ARG A 39 -13.09 -1.92 22.11
C ARG A 39 -11.58 -2.11 22.06
N GLY A 40 -11.10 -3.14 21.37
CA GLY A 40 -9.67 -3.37 21.16
C GLY A 40 -8.98 -2.20 20.45
N LYS A 41 -9.63 -1.61 19.43
CA LYS A 41 -9.12 -0.42 18.74
C LYS A 41 -9.02 0.79 19.66
N TRP A 42 -10.01 0.97 20.53
CA TRP A 42 -9.98 2.04 21.52
C TRP A 42 -8.87 1.84 22.55
N LEU A 43 -8.74 0.63 23.11
CA LEU A 43 -7.70 0.29 24.11
C LEU A 43 -6.30 0.50 23.56
N LEU A 44 -6.05 0.07 22.32
CA LEU A 44 -4.78 0.33 21.63
C LEU A 44 -4.54 1.84 21.50
N GLY A 45 -5.58 2.60 21.14
CA GLY A 45 -5.55 4.05 21.08
C GLY A 45 -5.24 4.72 22.42
N ASP A 46 -5.86 4.26 23.50
CA ASP A 46 -5.64 4.79 24.84
C ASP A 46 -4.22 4.55 25.32
N ARG A 47 -3.70 3.34 25.10
CA ARG A 47 -2.32 3.04 25.48
C ARG A 47 -1.32 3.92 24.75
N LEU A 48 -1.51 4.12 23.44
CA LEU A 48 -0.68 5.03 22.64
C LEU A 48 -0.82 6.49 23.10
N TRP A 49 -2.02 6.89 23.51
CA TRP A 49 -2.31 8.24 23.98
C TRP A 49 -1.64 8.59 25.32
N GLN A 50 -1.47 7.61 26.20
CA GLN A 50 -0.75 7.82 27.47
C GLN A 50 0.69 8.33 27.22
N GLU A 51 1.28 8.01 26.07
CA GLU A 51 2.62 8.46 25.67
C GLU A 51 2.63 9.69 24.73
N LYS A 52 1.50 10.38 24.55
CA LYS A 52 1.37 11.48 23.56
C LYS A 52 2.41 12.59 23.71
N ASN A 53 2.89 12.83 24.93
CA ASN A 53 3.88 13.86 25.24
C ASN A 53 5.29 13.52 24.71
N LYS A 54 5.53 12.28 24.28
CA LYS A 54 6.83 11.82 23.75
C LYS A 54 7.01 12.05 22.24
N GLY A 55 6.16 12.88 21.63
CA GLY A 55 6.19 13.16 20.20
C GLY A 55 5.43 12.13 19.38
N ILE A 56 4.10 12.25 19.39
CA ILE A 56 3.17 11.22 18.90
C ILE A 56 3.45 10.75 17.47
N THR A 57 3.80 11.62 16.53
CA THR A 57 4.03 11.23 15.13
C THR A 57 5.16 10.20 15.02
N LYS A 58 6.32 10.49 15.63
CA LYS A 58 7.49 9.59 15.59
C LYS A 58 7.19 8.29 16.34
N LEU A 59 6.47 8.38 17.46
CA LEU A 59 6.06 7.23 18.25
C LEU A 59 5.18 6.29 17.43
N LEU A 60 4.12 6.80 16.78
CA LEU A 60 3.19 5.98 15.99
C LEU A 60 3.91 5.32 14.80
N THR A 61 4.78 6.03 14.09
CA THR A 61 5.59 5.45 13.01
C THR A 61 6.39 4.25 13.54
N ARG A 62 7.10 4.42 14.66
CA ARG A 62 8.00 3.39 15.20
C ARG A 62 7.24 2.20 15.80
N VAL A 63 6.19 2.47 16.59
CA VAL A 63 5.33 1.43 17.18
C VAL A 63 4.63 0.62 16.09
N SER A 64 4.19 1.24 14.99
CA SER A 64 3.53 0.51 13.90
C SER A 64 4.43 -0.57 13.28
N VAL A 65 5.72 -0.29 13.12
CA VAL A 65 6.72 -1.23 12.61
C VAL A 65 6.90 -2.40 13.57
N ASP A 66 7.05 -2.12 14.87
CA ASP A 66 7.27 -3.15 15.87
C ASP A 66 6.01 -4.03 16.08
N LEU A 67 4.82 -3.43 16.06
CA LEU A 67 3.54 -4.15 16.12
C LEU A 67 3.17 -4.88 14.81
N ARG A 68 3.87 -4.60 13.71
CA ARG A 68 3.57 -5.14 12.36
C ARG A 68 2.15 -4.81 11.89
N ILE A 69 1.67 -3.60 12.20
CA ILE A 69 0.41 -3.06 11.69
C ILE A 69 0.68 -1.76 10.93
N SER A 70 -0.27 -1.31 10.10
CA SER A 70 -0.07 -0.08 9.34
C SER A 70 0.01 1.15 10.26
N GLU A 71 0.88 2.12 9.93
CA GLU A 71 0.95 3.41 10.63
C GLU A 71 -0.41 4.12 10.65
N ARG A 72 -1.18 4.00 9.56
CA ARG A 72 -2.55 4.51 9.47
C ARG A 72 -3.47 3.90 10.52
N GLU A 73 -3.32 2.61 10.82
CA GLU A 73 -4.13 1.93 11.83
C GLU A 73 -3.76 2.39 13.25
N CYS A 74 -2.46 2.49 13.57
CA CYS A 74 -2.01 3.08 14.84
C CYS A 74 -2.57 4.50 15.02
N TRP A 75 -2.48 5.31 13.98
CA TRP A 75 -3.00 6.68 13.98
C TRP A 75 -4.52 6.73 14.16
N ARG A 76 -5.27 5.85 13.49
CA ARG A 76 -6.72 5.73 13.66
C ARG A 76 -7.10 5.32 15.07
N CYS A 77 -6.40 4.37 15.68
CA CYS A 77 -6.66 3.97 17.06
C CYS A 77 -6.41 5.15 18.02
N TYR A 78 -5.27 5.83 17.87
CA TYR A 78 -4.96 7.05 18.64
C TYR A 78 -6.06 8.12 18.51
N LYS A 79 -6.48 8.42 17.27
CA LYS A 79 -7.56 9.39 17.00
C LYS A 79 -8.91 8.94 17.50
N PHE A 80 -9.21 7.64 17.43
CA PHE A 80 -10.45 7.10 17.97
C PHE A 80 -10.55 7.34 19.46
N ARG A 81 -9.47 7.10 20.20
CA ARG A 81 -9.44 7.43 21.63
C ARG A 81 -9.45 8.94 21.91
N GLU A 82 -8.85 9.76 21.06
CA GLU A 82 -8.90 11.22 21.20
C GLU A 82 -10.33 11.75 21.09
N GLU A 83 -11.06 11.35 20.06
CA GLU A 83 -12.42 11.80 19.77
C GLU A 83 -13.47 11.16 20.67
N TYR A 84 -13.31 9.87 21.01
CA TYR A 84 -14.27 9.09 21.79
C TYR A 84 -13.72 8.75 23.17
N ARG A 85 -13.22 9.76 23.90
CA ARG A 85 -12.59 9.57 25.22
C ARG A 85 -13.47 8.83 26.24
N ASP A 86 -14.79 8.99 26.13
CA ASP A 86 -15.78 8.47 27.07
C ASP A 86 -16.39 7.13 26.61
N PHE A 87 -15.80 6.48 25.58
CA PHE A 87 -16.25 5.20 25.05
C PHE A 87 -16.07 4.05 26.05
N LEU A 88 -15.03 4.07 26.87
CA LEU A 88 -14.92 3.22 28.05
C LEU A 88 -15.07 4.06 29.31
N ASN A 89 -15.91 3.60 30.24
CA ASN A 89 -15.99 4.21 31.57
C ASN A 89 -14.79 3.77 32.44
N LYS A 90 -14.69 4.34 33.66
CA LYS A 90 -13.61 4.01 34.61
C LYS A 90 -13.59 2.54 35.04
N SER A 91 -14.71 1.84 34.93
CA SER A 91 -14.85 0.41 35.23
C SER A 91 -14.52 -0.49 34.03
N GLY A 92 -14.20 0.09 32.87
CA GLY A 92 -13.90 -0.65 31.64
C GLY A 92 -15.11 -1.11 30.85
N GLU A 93 -16.31 -0.62 31.19
CA GLU A 93 -17.55 -0.93 30.47
C GLU A 93 -17.74 -0.01 29.27
N ILE A 94 -18.36 -0.55 28.22
CA ILE A 94 -18.57 0.13 26.95
C ILE A 94 -19.76 1.09 27.05
N ASN A 95 -19.51 2.37 26.84
CA ASN A 95 -20.55 3.36 26.61
C ASN A 95 -20.89 3.40 25.11
N ILE A 96 -21.95 2.71 24.72
CA ILE A 96 -22.37 2.63 23.31
C ILE A 96 -22.98 3.95 22.82
N GLU A 97 -23.48 4.81 23.72
CA GLU A 97 -24.20 6.03 23.38
C GLU A 97 -23.29 7.09 22.72
N VAL A 98 -21.98 7.04 22.97
CA VAL A 98 -21.04 7.96 22.31
C VAL A 98 -20.80 7.59 20.85
N LEU A 99 -21.18 6.40 20.40
CA LEU A 99 -21.01 5.97 19.02
C LEU A 99 -22.17 6.47 18.15
N PRO A 100 -21.90 7.08 16.98
CA PRO A 100 -22.92 7.72 16.13
C PRO A 100 -24.09 6.82 15.68
N GLU A 101 -23.89 5.50 15.64
CA GLU A 101 -24.89 4.51 15.24
C GLU A 101 -25.03 3.38 16.28
N GLY A 102 -24.59 3.65 17.51
CA GLY A 102 -24.62 2.71 18.62
C GLY A 102 -23.97 1.36 18.30
N LYS A 103 -24.61 0.28 18.74
CA LYS A 103 -24.07 -1.10 18.67
C LYS A 103 -23.87 -1.67 17.26
N ASN A 104 -24.50 -1.07 16.24
CA ASN A 104 -24.49 -1.60 14.87
C ASN A 104 -23.35 -1.05 14.00
N ILE A 105 -22.66 0.00 14.47
CA ILE A 105 -21.57 0.63 13.73
C ILE A 105 -20.40 -0.36 13.54
N SER A 106 -19.70 -0.25 12.41
CA SER A 106 -18.47 -1.01 12.17
C SER A 106 -17.23 -0.14 12.39
N TRP A 107 -16.10 -0.77 12.75
CA TRP A 107 -14.81 -0.08 12.80
C TRP A 107 -14.48 0.62 11.49
N HIS A 108 -14.76 -0.01 10.34
CA HIS A 108 -14.55 0.58 9.03
C HIS A 108 -15.31 1.91 8.88
N LYS A 109 -16.55 1.99 9.35
CA LYS A 109 -17.37 3.21 9.28
C LYS A 109 -16.83 4.29 10.22
N ILE A 110 -16.46 3.92 11.46
CA ILE A 110 -15.78 4.83 12.39
C ILE A 110 -14.52 5.42 11.74
N ALA A 111 -13.62 4.56 11.26
CA ALA A 111 -12.31 4.92 10.76
C ALA A 111 -12.30 5.76 9.46
N ASN A 112 -13.31 5.61 8.61
CA ASN A 112 -13.38 6.32 7.32
C ASN A 112 -14.33 7.51 7.31
N LYS A 113 -15.40 7.50 8.14
CA LYS A 113 -16.43 8.55 8.13
C LYS A 113 -16.35 9.49 9.33
N TYR A 114 -16.02 8.97 10.51
CA TYR A 114 -16.17 9.71 11.76
C TYR A 114 -14.86 10.18 12.37
N LEU A 115 -13.74 9.50 12.08
CA LEU A 115 -12.42 9.99 12.49
C LEU A 115 -11.90 11.07 11.52
N PRO A 116 -11.09 12.03 12.03
CA PRO A 116 -10.32 12.89 11.15
C PRO A 116 -9.54 12.03 10.17
N GLN A 117 -9.35 12.51 8.94
CA GLN A 117 -8.46 11.84 7.99
C GLN A 117 -7.04 12.39 8.18
N PRO A 118 -6.00 11.55 7.99
CA PRO A 118 -4.63 12.07 8.04
C PRO A 118 -4.50 13.19 7.00
N LYS A 119 -3.72 14.23 7.31
CA LYS A 119 -3.37 15.25 6.30
C LYS A 119 -2.91 14.50 5.05
N GLU A 120 -3.58 14.76 3.91
CA GLU A 120 -3.12 14.23 2.63
C GLU A 120 -1.61 14.49 2.57
N ARG A 121 -0.82 13.47 2.22
CA ARG A 121 0.59 13.69 1.91
C ARG A 121 0.65 14.88 0.96
N GLU A 122 1.54 15.84 1.22
CA GLU A 122 1.74 16.97 0.33
C GLU A 122 1.75 16.45 -1.10
N LYS A 123 0.81 16.95 -1.91
CA LYS A 123 0.73 16.59 -3.31
C LYS A 123 2.03 17.11 -3.92
N ILE A 124 2.95 16.18 -4.18
CA ILE A 124 4.15 16.49 -4.96
C ILE A 124 3.63 16.95 -6.31
N GLU A 125 3.86 18.22 -6.63
CA GLU A 125 3.57 18.72 -7.97
C GLU A 125 4.45 17.93 -8.95
N LEU A 126 3.79 17.23 -9.86
CA LEU A 126 4.50 16.49 -10.89
C LEU A 126 5.22 17.51 -11.78
N PRO A 127 6.50 17.30 -12.10
CA PRO A 127 7.22 18.19 -12.99
C PRO A 127 6.51 18.28 -14.34
N GLU A 128 6.56 19.46 -14.96
CA GLU A 128 6.01 19.63 -16.30
C GLU A 128 7.05 19.24 -17.36
N GLY A 129 6.60 18.65 -18.46
CA GLY A 129 7.46 18.35 -19.61
C GLY A 129 7.31 16.93 -20.15
N LYS A 130 8.32 16.54 -20.94
CA LYS A 130 8.47 15.21 -21.53
C LYS A 130 9.58 14.45 -20.82
N TYR A 131 9.42 13.15 -20.70
CA TYR A 131 10.27 12.30 -19.87
C TYR A 131 11.11 11.35 -20.72
N ARG A 132 12.33 11.07 -20.27
CA ARG A 132 13.22 10.05 -20.89
C ARG A 132 13.02 8.65 -20.31
N THR A 133 12.26 8.54 -19.22
CA THR A 133 11.95 7.27 -18.56
C THR A 133 10.54 7.33 -18.00
N LEU A 134 9.71 6.36 -18.36
CA LEU A 134 8.42 6.14 -17.72
C LEU A 134 8.35 4.74 -17.15
N VAL A 135 7.89 4.63 -15.91
CA VAL A 135 7.51 3.39 -15.26
C VAL A 135 6.00 3.41 -15.06
N VAL A 136 5.32 2.43 -15.62
CA VAL A 136 3.86 2.34 -15.60
C VAL A 136 3.46 1.03 -14.92
N ASP A 137 2.65 1.12 -13.86
CA ASP A 137 2.10 -0.01 -13.12
C ASP A 137 0.57 0.09 -13.07
N PRO A 138 -0.13 -0.37 -14.13
CA PRO A 138 -1.56 -0.19 -14.24
C PRO A 138 -2.36 -1.02 -13.22
N PRO A 139 -3.51 -0.53 -12.74
CA PRO A 139 -4.43 -1.30 -11.90
C PRO A 139 -5.27 -2.25 -12.76
N TRP A 140 -4.64 -3.28 -13.32
CA TRP A 140 -5.29 -4.24 -14.21
C TRP A 140 -6.57 -4.84 -13.61
N LYS A 141 -7.64 -4.90 -14.41
CA LYS A 141 -8.90 -5.53 -14.01
C LYS A 141 -8.72 -7.03 -13.78
N THR A 142 -8.67 -7.40 -12.50
CA THR A 142 -8.67 -8.80 -12.07
C THR A 142 -10.09 -9.26 -11.80
N GLU A 143 -10.51 -10.34 -12.45
CA GLU A 143 -11.70 -11.07 -12.06
C GLU A 143 -11.37 -11.95 -10.84
N LYS A 144 -12.26 -11.97 -9.85
CA LYS A 144 -12.09 -12.83 -8.67
C LYS A 144 -12.16 -14.29 -9.14
N ILE A 145 -11.08 -15.04 -8.93
CA ILE A 145 -11.13 -16.50 -9.04
C ILE A 145 -11.94 -16.98 -7.84
N LEU A 146 -13.21 -17.35 -8.08
CA LEU A 146 -14.06 -17.98 -7.06
C LEU A 146 -13.39 -19.29 -6.62
N ARG A 147 -12.90 -19.32 -5.39
CA ARG A 147 -12.44 -20.55 -4.73
C ARG A 147 -13.40 -20.88 -3.60
N GLU A 148 -13.77 -22.15 -3.50
CA GLU A 148 -14.13 -22.75 -2.22
C GLU A 148 -12.86 -22.81 -1.36
N VAL A 149 -12.44 -21.69 -0.74
CA VAL A 149 -12.18 -21.49 0.71
C VAL A 149 -11.49 -20.12 0.96
N ARG A 150 -12.06 -19.42 1.95
CA ARG A 150 -11.53 -18.49 2.99
C ARG A 150 -12.21 -17.11 3.00
N PRO A 151 -12.80 -16.65 4.12
CA PRO A 151 -13.73 -15.51 4.14
C PRO A 151 -13.12 -14.10 3.99
N ASN A 152 -11.79 -13.96 3.91
CA ASN A 152 -11.10 -12.68 4.07
C ASN A 152 -10.33 -12.23 2.82
N GLN A 153 -10.89 -12.39 1.62
CA GLN A 153 -10.37 -11.65 0.47
C GLN A 153 -10.89 -10.21 0.54
N VAL A 154 -10.03 -9.33 1.05
CA VAL A 154 -10.23 -7.88 1.12
C VAL A 154 -10.50 -7.36 -0.29
N GLU A 155 -11.62 -6.66 -0.44
CA GLU A 155 -11.96 -5.93 -1.66
C GLU A 155 -10.83 -4.95 -1.99
N MET A 156 -10.45 -4.80 -3.25
CA MET A 156 -9.38 -3.86 -3.61
C MET A 156 -9.89 -2.45 -3.37
N ASP A 157 -9.24 -1.70 -2.47
CA ASP A 157 -9.64 -0.33 -2.09
C ASP A 157 -9.39 0.73 -3.19
N TYR A 158 -9.20 0.32 -4.45
CA TYR A 158 -8.89 1.19 -5.59
C TYR A 158 -9.54 0.72 -6.90
N LEU A 159 -9.79 1.68 -7.80
CA LEU A 159 -10.42 1.45 -9.10
C LEU A 159 -9.50 0.59 -9.99
N LEU A 160 -10.07 -0.47 -10.56
CA LEU A 160 -9.42 -1.31 -11.56
C LEU A 160 -9.84 -0.89 -12.97
N LEU A 161 -8.92 -1.02 -13.93
CA LEU A 161 -9.10 -0.60 -15.32
C LEU A 161 -8.94 -1.79 -16.29
N THR A 162 -9.78 -1.84 -17.33
CA THR A 162 -9.60 -2.77 -18.46
C THR A 162 -8.37 -2.42 -19.28
N ALA A 163 -7.95 -3.33 -20.16
CA ALA A 163 -6.83 -3.07 -21.08
C ALA A 163 -7.10 -1.84 -21.97
N GLU A 164 -8.34 -1.67 -22.45
CA GLU A 164 -8.75 -0.52 -23.25
C GLU A 164 -8.72 0.78 -22.42
N GLU A 165 -9.21 0.75 -21.19
CA GLU A 165 -9.16 1.91 -20.30
C GLU A 165 -7.72 2.30 -19.94
N ILE A 166 -6.82 1.34 -19.79
CA ILE A 166 -5.38 1.59 -19.59
C ILE A 166 -4.76 2.19 -20.85
N ARG A 167 -5.05 1.60 -22.02
CA ARG A 167 -4.55 2.09 -23.32
C ARG A 167 -4.92 3.56 -23.54
N ASP A 168 -6.18 3.89 -23.26
CA ASP A 168 -6.77 5.20 -23.55
C ASP A 168 -6.76 6.14 -22.33
N PHE A 169 -6.04 5.76 -21.26
CA PHE A 169 -5.98 6.50 -20.00
C PHE A 169 -5.53 7.95 -20.21
N ARG A 170 -6.22 8.86 -19.54
CA ARG A 170 -5.86 10.29 -19.47
C ARG A 170 -5.77 10.75 -18.02
N ASP A 171 -4.75 11.56 -17.74
CA ASP A 171 -4.63 12.19 -16.43
C ASP A 171 -5.68 13.31 -16.24
N LYS A 172 -5.69 13.95 -15.06
CA LYS A 172 -6.62 15.03 -14.74
C LYS A 172 -6.46 16.28 -15.63
N LYS A 173 -5.32 16.41 -16.32
CA LYS A 173 -5.03 17.49 -17.28
C LYS A 173 -5.36 17.05 -18.72
N GLY A 174 -5.94 15.86 -18.92
CA GLY A 174 -6.31 15.32 -20.22
C GLY A 174 -5.15 14.70 -21.01
N LYS A 175 -3.96 14.58 -20.43
CA LYS A 175 -2.78 14.02 -21.11
C LYS A 175 -2.84 12.51 -21.13
N ALA A 176 -2.63 11.92 -22.30
CA ALA A 176 -2.44 10.48 -22.45
C ALA A 176 -0.99 10.10 -22.11
N ILE A 177 -0.74 8.81 -21.84
CA ILE A 177 0.61 8.31 -21.55
C ILE A 177 1.62 8.65 -22.67
N PRO A 178 1.30 8.52 -23.98
CA PRO A 178 2.20 8.93 -25.04
C PRO A 178 2.52 10.43 -25.07
N ASP A 179 1.65 11.27 -24.52
CA ASP A 179 1.89 12.71 -24.41
C ASP A 179 3.00 13.04 -23.39
N LEU A 180 3.50 12.05 -22.63
CA LEU A 180 4.58 12.23 -21.68
C LEU A 180 5.94 11.85 -22.27
N PHE A 181 6.00 11.19 -23.42
CA PHE A 181 7.25 10.67 -23.99
C PHE A 181 8.13 11.78 -24.56
N ASN A 182 9.43 11.74 -24.25
CA ASN A 182 10.42 12.48 -25.02
C ASN A 182 10.68 11.74 -26.34
N LEU A 183 10.25 12.34 -27.46
CA LEU A 183 10.33 11.72 -28.79
C LEU A 183 11.77 11.56 -29.30
N ASN A 184 12.74 12.31 -28.76
CA ASN A 184 14.15 12.13 -29.10
C ASN A 184 14.75 10.87 -28.45
N GLY A 185 14.12 10.32 -27.41
CA GLY A 185 14.63 9.18 -26.68
C GLY A 185 13.96 9.02 -25.32
N CYS A 186 13.20 7.93 -25.18
CA CYS A 186 12.49 7.57 -23.96
C CYS A 186 12.45 6.05 -23.77
N HIS A 187 12.75 5.60 -22.55
CA HIS A 187 12.54 4.23 -22.10
C HIS A 187 11.17 4.10 -21.43
N VAL A 188 10.46 3.02 -21.74
CA VAL A 188 9.15 2.73 -21.15
C VAL A 188 9.20 1.34 -20.52
N TYR A 189 8.83 1.28 -19.24
CA TYR A 189 8.74 0.08 -18.44
C TYR A 189 7.28 -0.12 -18.03
N LEU A 190 6.63 -1.15 -18.56
CA LEU A 190 5.22 -1.45 -18.29
C LEU A 190 5.12 -2.74 -17.46
N TRP A 191 4.76 -2.62 -16.19
CA TRP A 191 4.48 -3.75 -15.33
C TRP A 191 3.22 -4.48 -15.78
N THR A 192 3.30 -5.80 -15.84
CA THR A 192 2.17 -6.67 -16.19
C THR A 192 2.27 -8.02 -15.46
N THR A 193 1.21 -8.80 -15.58
CA THR A 193 1.13 -10.17 -15.07
C THR A 193 1.05 -11.15 -16.24
N HIS A 194 1.24 -12.45 -15.97
CA HIS A 194 1.08 -13.48 -17.00
C HIS A 194 -0.27 -13.42 -17.73
N LYS A 195 -1.36 -13.04 -17.03
CA LYS A 195 -2.70 -12.90 -17.64
C LYS A 195 -2.75 -11.75 -18.64
N HIS A 196 -2.17 -10.60 -18.30
CA HIS A 196 -2.27 -9.36 -19.08
C HIS A 196 -1.05 -9.12 -19.98
N LEU A 197 -0.17 -10.10 -20.14
CA LEU A 197 0.99 -9.99 -21.01
C LEU A 197 0.59 -9.70 -22.48
N PRO A 198 -0.41 -10.39 -23.08
CA PRO A 198 -0.86 -10.08 -24.44
C PRO A 198 -1.41 -8.64 -24.55
N ASP A 199 -2.26 -8.24 -23.60
CA ASP A 199 -2.84 -6.88 -23.55
C ASP A 199 -1.75 -5.80 -23.45
N ALA A 200 -0.76 -6.02 -22.58
CA ALA A 200 0.33 -5.09 -22.35
C ALA A 200 1.21 -4.88 -23.60
N LEU A 201 1.42 -5.93 -24.41
CA LEU A 201 2.13 -5.82 -25.69
C LEU A 201 1.36 -4.97 -26.70
N GLU A 202 0.04 -5.17 -26.81
CA GLU A 202 -0.80 -4.35 -27.69
C GLU A 202 -0.90 -2.91 -27.20
N ILE A 203 -0.90 -2.68 -25.88
CA ILE A 203 -0.86 -1.33 -25.28
C ILE A 203 0.44 -0.61 -25.64
N LEU A 204 1.61 -1.26 -25.46
CA LEU A 204 2.89 -0.66 -25.86
C LEU A 204 2.89 -0.28 -27.35
N LYS A 205 2.39 -1.17 -28.21
CA LYS A 205 2.27 -0.93 -29.64
C LYS A 205 1.34 0.25 -29.94
N ALA A 206 0.18 0.33 -29.30
CA ALA A 206 -0.76 1.44 -29.45
C ALA A 206 -0.17 2.78 -28.99
N TRP A 207 0.68 2.76 -27.97
CA TRP A 207 1.42 3.94 -27.50
C TRP A 207 2.61 4.32 -28.40
N GLY A 208 2.90 3.56 -29.45
CA GLY A 208 4.05 3.80 -30.32
C GLY A 208 5.39 3.43 -29.69
N VAL A 209 5.38 2.61 -28.64
CA VAL A 209 6.59 2.10 -27.99
C VAL A 209 7.08 0.86 -28.75
N LYS A 210 8.33 0.90 -29.19
CA LYS A 210 8.99 -0.27 -29.78
C LYS A 210 9.41 -1.22 -28.65
N TYR A 211 8.65 -2.30 -28.46
CA TYR A 211 9.00 -3.37 -27.55
C TYR A 211 10.39 -3.95 -27.87
N GLN A 212 11.16 -4.27 -26.83
CA GLN A 212 12.49 -4.86 -26.96
C GLN A 212 12.61 -6.18 -26.19
N CYS A 213 12.33 -6.18 -24.89
CA CYS A 213 12.47 -7.36 -24.05
C CYS A 213 11.57 -7.30 -22.82
N VAL A 214 11.48 -8.41 -22.10
CA VAL A 214 10.76 -8.52 -20.82
C VAL A 214 11.77 -8.69 -19.69
N LEU A 215 11.68 -7.82 -18.68
CA LEU A 215 12.35 -8.02 -17.41
C LEU A 215 11.44 -8.86 -16.50
N THR A 216 12.03 -9.73 -15.69
CA THR A 216 11.30 -10.67 -14.83
C THR A 216 11.71 -10.48 -13.38
N TRP A 217 10.77 -10.02 -12.56
CA TRP A 217 10.93 -10.02 -11.11
C TRP A 217 10.75 -11.44 -10.58
N ILE A 218 11.81 -12.01 -10.01
CA ILE A 218 11.80 -13.28 -9.29
C ILE A 218 11.41 -13.03 -7.82
N LYS A 219 10.24 -13.56 -7.43
CA LYS A 219 9.70 -13.42 -6.09
C LYS A 219 10.16 -14.57 -5.19
N ASN A 220 10.30 -14.28 -3.91
CA ASN A 220 10.55 -15.30 -2.88
C ASN A 220 9.29 -16.14 -2.55
N VAL A 221 8.10 -15.71 -2.97
CA VAL A 221 6.81 -16.39 -2.78
C VAL A 221 5.92 -16.21 -4.01
N GLY A 222 4.95 -17.09 -4.22
CA GLY A 222 4.01 -17.00 -5.34
C GLY A 222 2.65 -17.62 -5.04
N MET A 223 1.61 -17.15 -5.73
CA MET A 223 0.30 -17.78 -5.70
C MET A 223 0.21 -18.81 -6.82
N THR A 224 -0.41 -19.97 -6.55
CA THR A 224 -0.70 -20.98 -7.57
C THR A 224 -2.19 -20.93 -7.90
N PRO A 225 -2.64 -20.20 -8.93
CA PRO A 225 -4.07 -20.07 -9.25
C PRO A 225 -4.66 -21.38 -9.78
N PHE A 226 -3.92 -22.07 -10.65
CA PHE A 226 -4.30 -23.33 -11.28
C PHE A 226 -3.09 -24.29 -11.30
N SER A 227 -2.40 -24.41 -12.44
CA SER A 227 -1.34 -25.40 -12.65
C SER A 227 0.04 -24.97 -12.17
N TRP A 228 0.41 -23.70 -12.38
CA TRP A 228 1.76 -23.18 -12.11
C TRP A 228 1.74 -22.15 -10.98
N MET A 229 2.79 -22.15 -10.16
CA MET A 229 3.01 -21.09 -9.19
C MET A 229 3.48 -19.83 -9.90
N TYR A 230 2.77 -18.72 -9.71
CA TYR A 230 3.16 -17.41 -10.23
C TYR A 230 4.15 -16.76 -9.27
N SER A 231 5.37 -17.31 -9.26
CA SER A 231 6.52 -16.81 -8.50
C SER A 231 7.27 -15.68 -9.22
N THR A 232 6.70 -15.14 -10.30
CA THR A 232 7.28 -14.03 -11.06
C THR A 232 6.25 -12.95 -11.38
N GLU A 233 6.75 -11.73 -11.62
CA GLU A 233 6.02 -10.63 -12.27
C GLU A 233 6.85 -10.07 -13.42
N LEU A 234 6.19 -9.51 -14.43
CA LEU A 234 6.81 -9.14 -15.70
C LEU A 234 6.85 -7.62 -15.88
N VAL A 235 7.90 -7.12 -16.50
CA VAL A 235 8.01 -5.72 -16.93
C VAL A 235 8.39 -5.69 -18.39
N LEU A 236 7.51 -5.20 -19.24
CA LEU A 236 7.84 -4.98 -20.64
C LEU A 236 8.73 -3.75 -20.76
N PHE A 237 9.88 -3.91 -21.38
CA PHE A 237 10.79 -2.84 -21.73
C PHE A 237 10.69 -2.52 -23.22
N GLY A 238 10.53 -1.23 -23.52
CA GLY A 238 10.54 -0.72 -24.87
C GLY A 238 11.06 0.71 -24.94
N ARG A 239 11.18 1.20 -26.16
CA ARG A 239 11.76 2.52 -26.44
C ARG A 239 10.92 3.35 -27.40
N VAL A 240 10.98 4.66 -27.23
CA VAL A 240 10.52 5.68 -28.17
C VAL A 240 11.74 6.52 -28.56
N GLY A 241 11.93 6.78 -29.84
CA GLY A 241 13.14 7.47 -30.33
C GLY A 241 14.41 6.65 -30.08
N ASP A 242 15.55 7.35 -29.96
CA ASP A 242 16.85 6.73 -29.76
C ASP A 242 17.43 7.10 -28.39
N LEU A 243 17.48 6.11 -27.49
CA LEU A 243 18.01 6.27 -26.15
C LEU A 243 18.82 5.04 -25.76
N ASP A 244 20.13 5.25 -25.60
CA ASP A 244 21.03 4.23 -25.09
C ASP A 244 20.77 3.90 -23.62
N LEU A 245 20.99 2.64 -23.26
CA LEU A 245 21.09 2.23 -21.87
C LEU A 245 22.40 2.74 -21.27
N LEU A 246 22.36 3.13 -19.99
CA LEU A 246 23.56 3.51 -19.25
C LEU A 246 24.56 2.35 -19.13
N LYS A 247 24.04 1.12 -19.02
CA LYS A 247 24.82 -0.12 -18.94
C LYS A 247 24.25 -1.18 -19.86
N LYS A 248 25.13 -1.93 -20.52
CA LYS A 248 24.78 -3.03 -21.44
C LYS A 248 25.16 -4.38 -20.82
N GLY A 249 24.45 -5.43 -21.21
CA GLY A 249 24.73 -6.80 -20.76
C GLY A 249 24.15 -7.17 -19.39
N GLU A 250 23.23 -6.36 -18.86
CA GLU A 250 22.49 -6.70 -17.64
C GLU A 250 21.55 -7.89 -17.87
N ARG A 251 21.32 -8.64 -16.79
CA ARG A 251 20.36 -9.75 -16.77
C ARG A 251 18.94 -9.22 -16.92
N LEU A 252 18.07 -10.02 -17.57
CA LEU A 252 16.65 -9.71 -17.67
C LEU A 252 15.88 -10.11 -16.41
N ASP A 253 16.43 -10.96 -15.55
CA ASP A 253 15.86 -11.32 -14.26
C ASP A 253 16.47 -10.51 -13.12
N PHE A 254 15.65 -10.19 -12.13
CA PHE A 254 16.08 -9.55 -10.89
C PHE A 254 15.30 -10.07 -9.69
N TYR A 255 15.92 -10.01 -8.51
CA TYR A 255 15.33 -10.51 -7.27
C TYR A 255 14.80 -9.34 -6.44
N GLY A 256 13.71 -9.58 -5.71
CA GLY A 256 13.17 -8.62 -4.75
C GLY A 256 12.16 -9.28 -3.82
N LYS A 257 12.18 -8.93 -2.55
CA LYS A 257 11.27 -9.55 -1.57
C LYS A 257 9.84 -9.01 -1.76
N VAL A 258 8.85 -9.90 -1.76
CA VAL A 258 7.44 -9.50 -1.73
C VAL A 258 7.13 -8.82 -0.39
N ARG A 259 6.53 -7.63 -0.47
CA ARG A 259 6.15 -6.81 0.70
C ARG A 259 4.63 -6.64 0.73
N GLU A 260 4.13 -5.41 0.81
CA GLU A 260 2.71 -5.10 0.75
C GLU A 260 2.11 -5.48 -0.61
N HIS A 261 0.80 -5.74 -0.63
CA HIS A 261 0.09 -6.11 -1.86
C HIS A 261 0.28 -5.06 -2.96
N SER A 262 0.58 -5.51 -4.18
CA SER A 262 0.86 -4.70 -5.37
C SER A 262 2.14 -3.83 -5.32
N ARG A 263 2.84 -3.75 -4.17
CA ARG A 263 4.07 -2.96 -4.07
C ARG A 263 5.23 -3.61 -4.84
N LYS A 264 5.77 -2.87 -5.82
CA LYS A 264 6.95 -3.28 -6.60
C LYS A 264 8.24 -3.22 -5.77
N PRO A 265 9.25 -4.06 -6.08
CA PRO A 265 10.52 -4.10 -5.35
C PRO A 265 11.33 -2.81 -5.57
N ASP A 266 12.11 -2.42 -4.56
CA ASP A 266 12.95 -1.21 -4.68
C ASP A 266 14.11 -1.48 -5.66
N GLU A 267 14.56 -2.74 -5.71
CA GLU A 267 15.61 -3.27 -6.58
C GLU A 267 15.33 -3.03 -8.07
N PHE A 268 14.07 -2.92 -8.48
CA PHE A 268 13.71 -2.57 -9.86
C PHE A 268 14.15 -1.14 -10.23
N TYR A 269 14.07 -0.20 -9.29
CA TYR A 269 14.43 1.20 -9.54
C TYR A 269 15.94 1.44 -9.49
N GLU A 270 16.71 0.45 -9.06
CA GLU A 270 18.18 0.47 -9.01
C GLU A 270 18.83 -0.04 -10.31
N LEU A 271 18.04 -0.64 -11.23
CA LEU A 271 18.48 -1.13 -12.54
C LEU A 271 18.82 0.02 -13.51
#